data_AF-A0A660LUD1-F1
#
_entry.id   AF-A0A660LUD1-F1
#
_cell.length_a   1.000
_cell.length_b   1.000
_cell.length_c   1.000
_cell.angle_alpha   90.00
_cell.angle_beta   90.00
_cell.angle_gamma   90.00
#
_symmetry.space_group_name_H-M   'P 1'
#
loop_
_entity.id
_entity.type
_entity.pdbx_description
1 polymer ?
#
loop_
_entity_poly.entity_id
_entity_poly.type
_entity_poly.pdbx_seq_one_letter_code
_entity_poly.pdbx_strand_id
1 'polypeptide(L)'
;YAFNNDILRVNLAKILSSEFEKFGVRAKAYAKPKTAFSISKVDSFVIGWGSPFDPDFHTYRIFGGFADIDVNENGWNFNHYKDANVDLALKNARYTKDAELRKKYYKEFLKALFENPPYIFIAYLDYPLVFNNKISGIKTQILGHHGAGFLWNIREWQVK
;
A
#
# COMPACT_ATOMS: atom_id res chain seq x y z
N TYR A 1 -6.31 -10.00 -9.42
CA TYR A 1 -7.52 -9.16 -9.53
C TYR A 1 -7.17 -7.69 -9.42
N ALA A 2 -7.97 -6.81 -10.01
CA ALA A 2 -7.89 -5.36 -9.84
C ALA A 2 -9.30 -4.74 -9.89
N PHE A 3 -9.47 -3.56 -9.29
CA PHE A 3 -10.71 -2.80 -9.47
C PHE A 3 -10.77 -2.22 -10.88
N ASN A 4 -11.93 -2.36 -11.54
CA ASN A 4 -12.09 -2.00 -12.96
C ASN A 4 -12.02 -0.50 -13.26
N ASN A 5 -12.19 0.36 -12.24
CA ASN A 5 -12.11 1.82 -12.37
C ASN A 5 -10.68 2.38 -12.17
N ASP A 6 -9.71 1.54 -11.77
CA ASP A 6 -8.30 1.93 -11.64
C ASP A 6 -7.51 1.37 -12.83
N ILE A 7 -7.37 2.19 -13.87
CA ILE A 7 -6.72 1.79 -15.13
C ILE A 7 -5.27 1.34 -14.90
N LEU A 8 -4.55 1.99 -13.98
CA LEU A 8 -3.17 1.62 -13.64
C LEU A 8 -3.11 0.19 -13.10
N ARG A 9 -3.95 -0.13 -12.11
CA ARG A 9 -3.99 -1.48 -11.52
C ARG A 9 -4.47 -2.53 -12.52
N VAL A 10 -5.44 -2.21 -13.38
CA VAL A 10 -5.90 -3.11 -14.44
C VAL A 10 -4.76 -3.45 -15.41
N ASN A 11 -3.99 -2.45 -15.81
CA ASN A 11 -2.85 -2.66 -16.71
C ASN A 11 -1.72 -3.44 -16.02
N LEU A 12 -1.39 -3.12 -14.76
CA LEU A 12 -0.43 -3.91 -13.98
C LEU A 12 -0.86 -5.38 -13.85
N ALA A 13 -2.14 -5.66 -13.59
CA ALA A 13 -2.64 -7.03 -13.53
C ALA A 13 -2.45 -7.78 -14.85
N LYS A 14 -2.68 -7.12 -16.00
CA LYS A 14 -2.45 -7.69 -17.34
C LYS A 14 -0.97 -7.92 -17.62
N ILE A 15 -0.11 -6.96 -17.27
CA ILE A 15 1.34 -7.08 -17.42
C ILE A 15 1.85 -8.25 -16.59
N LEU A 16 1.53 -8.33 -15.29
CA LEU A 16 1.93 -9.44 -14.43
C LEU A 16 1.44 -10.80 -14.95
N SER A 17 0.19 -10.86 -15.43
CA SER A 17 -0.36 -12.06 -16.07
C SER A 17 0.49 -12.51 -17.28
N SER A 18 0.87 -11.57 -18.15
CA SER A 18 1.74 -11.84 -19.30
C SER A 18 3.18 -12.21 -18.89
N GLU A 19 3.76 -11.54 -17.90
CA GLU A 19 5.11 -11.85 -17.42
C GLU A 19 5.17 -13.24 -16.79
N PHE A 20 4.19 -13.61 -15.96
CA PHE A 20 4.12 -14.93 -15.33
C PHE A 20 3.94 -16.06 -16.35
N GLU A 21 3.21 -15.82 -17.43
CA GLU A 21 3.06 -16.80 -18.52
C GLU A 21 4.40 -17.15 -19.18
N LYS A 22 5.33 -16.19 -19.31
CA LYS A 22 6.69 -16.45 -19.82
C LYS A 22 7.49 -17.44 -18.97
N PHE A 23 7.11 -17.60 -17.70
CA PHE A 23 7.70 -18.56 -16.76
C PHE A 23 6.81 -19.79 -16.52
N GLY A 24 5.79 -20.01 -17.35
CA GLY A 24 4.89 -21.16 -17.26
C GLY A 24 3.84 -21.07 -16.15
N VAL A 25 3.69 -19.90 -15.51
CA VAL A 25 2.68 -19.68 -14.47
C VAL A 25 1.40 -19.14 -15.11
N ARG A 26 0.32 -19.93 -15.10
CA ARG A 26 -0.99 -19.52 -15.64
C ARG A 26 -1.73 -18.61 -14.65
N ALA A 27 -1.40 -17.33 -14.67
CA ALA A 27 -2.14 -16.30 -13.93
C ALA A 27 -3.11 -15.56 -14.86
N LYS A 28 -4.40 -15.45 -14.49
CA LYS A 28 -5.40 -14.72 -15.29
C LYS A 28 -5.75 -13.37 -14.64
N ALA A 29 -5.66 -12.29 -15.42
CA ALA A 29 -6.07 -10.97 -14.98
C ALA A 29 -7.59 -10.81 -14.99
N TYR A 30 -8.15 -10.35 -13.87
CA TYR A 30 -9.56 -10.01 -13.72
C TYR A 30 -9.71 -8.55 -13.26
N ALA A 31 -10.53 -7.79 -13.99
CA ALA A 31 -10.94 -6.43 -13.64
C ALA A 31 -12.44 -6.43 -13.33
N LYS A 32 -12.82 -6.10 -12.09
CA LYS A 32 -14.21 -6.15 -11.60
C LYS A 32 -14.50 -4.94 -10.70
N PRO A 33 -15.77 -4.50 -10.58
CA PRO A 33 -16.13 -3.47 -9.61
C PRO A 33 -15.94 -3.98 -8.17
N LYS A 34 -15.74 -3.07 -7.22
CA LYS A 34 -15.50 -3.40 -5.80
C LYS A 34 -16.62 -4.24 -5.16
N THR A 35 -17.86 -4.13 -5.66
CA THR A 35 -19.01 -4.89 -5.17
C THR A 35 -19.05 -6.35 -5.63
N ALA A 36 -18.20 -6.75 -6.58
CA ALA A 36 -18.26 -8.09 -7.18
C ALA A 36 -17.43 -9.15 -6.44
N PHE A 37 -16.53 -8.76 -5.54
CA PHE A 37 -15.65 -9.67 -4.80
C PHE A 37 -15.06 -9.00 -3.55
N SER A 38 -14.59 -9.81 -2.60
CA SER A 38 -13.74 -9.34 -1.50
C SER A 38 -12.26 -9.50 -1.87
N ILE A 39 -11.43 -8.50 -1.56
CA ILE A 39 -9.97 -8.57 -1.78
C ILE A 39 -9.36 -9.80 -1.08
N SER A 40 -9.88 -10.18 0.09
CA SER A 40 -9.36 -11.31 0.87
C SER A 40 -9.82 -12.69 0.39
N LYS A 41 -10.72 -12.75 -0.59
CA LYS A 41 -11.28 -14.02 -1.10
C LYS A 41 -10.88 -14.30 -2.55
N VAL A 42 -9.77 -13.71 -3.01
CA VAL A 42 -9.18 -13.95 -4.33
C VAL A 42 -7.71 -14.33 -4.21
N ASP A 43 -7.21 -15.13 -5.15
CA ASP A 43 -5.83 -15.65 -5.11
C ASP A 43 -4.76 -14.54 -5.05
N SER A 44 -5.02 -13.40 -5.71
CA SER A 44 -4.14 -12.23 -5.69
C SER A 44 -4.88 -10.96 -6.08
N PHE A 45 -4.42 -9.82 -5.57
CA PHE A 45 -4.97 -8.50 -5.88
C PHE A 45 -3.86 -7.46 -6.07
N VAL A 46 -3.98 -6.62 -7.11
CA VAL A 46 -3.07 -5.47 -7.28
C VAL A 46 -3.47 -4.40 -6.27
N ILE A 47 -2.73 -4.36 -5.16
CA ILE A 47 -3.00 -3.49 -4.02
C ILE A 47 -2.08 -2.26 -4.03
N GLY A 48 -2.47 -1.24 -3.29
CA GLY A 48 -1.64 -0.06 -3.06
C GLY A 48 -1.78 0.37 -1.61
N TRP A 49 -0.68 0.85 -1.04
CA TRP A 49 -0.57 1.32 0.33
C TRP A 49 0.40 2.52 0.37
N GLY A 50 0.71 3.02 1.57
CA GLY A 50 1.66 4.12 1.77
C GLY A 50 1.07 5.34 2.49
N SER A 51 1.80 5.82 3.49
CA SER A 51 1.47 7.00 4.30
C SER A 51 2.74 7.84 4.43
N PRO A 52 2.68 9.17 4.30
CA PRO A 52 3.85 10.04 4.49
C PRO A 52 4.13 10.32 5.97
N PHE A 53 3.26 9.88 6.86
CA PHE A 53 3.35 10.10 8.29
C PHE A 53 4.09 8.94 8.97
N ASP A 54 3.82 8.76 10.26
CA ASP A 54 4.44 7.72 11.08
C ASP A 54 4.39 6.33 10.40
N PRO A 55 5.52 5.59 10.35
CA PRO A 55 5.59 4.31 9.64
C PRO A 55 4.67 3.22 10.21
N ASP A 56 4.17 3.34 11.45
CA ASP A 56 3.20 2.40 12.04
C ASP A 56 1.88 2.37 11.25
N PHE A 57 1.43 3.51 10.72
CA PHE A 57 0.07 3.67 10.17
C PHE A 57 -0.26 2.67 9.06
N HIS A 58 0.67 2.47 8.12
CA HIS A 58 0.56 1.56 6.97
C HIS A 58 1.61 0.43 7.06
N THR A 59 1.91 -0.04 8.27
CA THR A 59 2.66 -1.30 8.47
C THR A 59 1.92 -2.22 9.44
N TYR A 60 1.68 -1.79 10.67
CA TYR A 60 1.16 -2.64 11.74
C TYR A 60 -0.20 -3.28 11.38
N ARG A 61 -1.14 -2.51 10.83
CA ARG A 61 -2.46 -3.01 10.42
C ARG A 61 -2.47 -3.78 9.09
N ILE A 62 -1.36 -3.78 8.34
CA ILE A 62 -1.28 -4.40 7.00
C ILE A 62 -0.51 -5.71 7.05
N PHE A 63 0.59 -5.76 7.81
CA PHE A 63 1.48 -6.92 7.87
C PHE A 63 1.40 -7.69 9.19
N GLY A 64 0.81 -7.09 10.24
CA GLY A 64 0.63 -7.79 11.50
C GLY A 64 -0.36 -8.94 11.36
N GLY A 65 -0.03 -10.10 11.93
CA GLY A 65 -0.92 -11.27 11.94
C GLY A 65 -2.23 -11.01 12.71
N PHE A 66 -2.20 -10.13 13.72
CA PHE A 66 -3.39 -9.68 14.46
C PHE A 66 -4.36 -8.85 13.60
N ALA A 67 -3.88 -8.31 12.48
CA ALA A 67 -4.65 -7.47 11.57
C ALA A 67 -5.19 -8.26 10.36
N ASP A 68 -5.05 -9.59 10.39
CA ASP A 68 -5.72 -10.51 9.47
C ASP A 68 -7.22 -10.20 9.47
N ILE A 69 -7.78 -9.91 8.30
CA ILE A 69 -9.19 -9.50 8.16
C ILE A 69 -10.19 -10.58 8.61
N ASP A 70 -9.79 -11.86 8.61
CA ASP A 70 -10.64 -12.95 9.12
C ASP A 70 -10.58 -13.06 10.65
N VAL A 71 -9.61 -12.40 11.30
CA VAL A 71 -9.42 -12.36 12.77
C VAL A 71 -9.92 -11.03 13.34
N ASN A 72 -9.74 -9.94 12.60
CA ASN A 72 -10.05 -8.58 13.01
C ASN A 72 -10.72 -7.83 11.86
N GLU A 73 -12.01 -7.50 12.01
CA GLU A 73 -12.80 -6.81 10.99
C GLU A 73 -12.26 -5.42 10.59
N ASN A 74 -11.45 -4.80 11.47
CA ASN A 74 -10.78 -3.52 11.21
C ASN A 74 -9.35 -3.69 10.68
N GLY A 75 -8.89 -4.93 10.52
CA GLY A 75 -7.59 -5.31 10.01
C GLY A 75 -7.46 -5.06 8.50
N TRP A 76 -6.27 -4.68 8.04
CA TRP A 76 -6.00 -4.40 6.62
C TRP A 76 -5.08 -5.46 5.99
N ASN A 77 -4.78 -6.54 6.72
CA ASN A 77 -4.05 -7.69 6.20
C ASN A 77 -5.02 -8.59 5.44
N PHE A 78 -5.25 -8.23 4.18
CA PHE A 78 -6.21 -8.93 3.31
C PHE A 78 -5.68 -10.23 2.71
N ASN A 79 -4.36 -10.46 2.70
CA ASN A 79 -3.77 -11.69 2.18
C ASN A 79 -3.50 -12.73 3.28
N HIS A 80 -4.01 -12.51 4.49
CA HIS A 80 -3.88 -13.41 5.63
C HIS A 80 -2.41 -13.73 5.98
N TYR A 81 -1.51 -12.79 5.71
CA TYR A 81 -0.08 -12.94 5.94
C TYR A 81 0.23 -13.10 7.43
N LYS A 82 1.11 -14.04 7.80
CA LYS A 82 1.53 -14.28 9.17
C LYS A 82 3.02 -14.58 9.21
N ASP A 83 3.74 -13.81 10.01
CA ASP A 83 5.16 -14.02 10.25
C ASP A 83 5.53 -13.49 11.65
N ALA A 84 6.05 -14.38 12.49
CA ALA A 84 6.34 -14.06 13.88
C ALA A 84 7.45 -13.01 14.02
N ASN A 85 8.40 -12.94 13.08
CA ASN A 85 9.47 -11.95 13.10
C ASN A 85 8.93 -10.57 12.70
N VAL A 86 8.03 -10.50 11.71
CA VAL A 86 7.31 -9.27 11.38
C VAL A 86 6.50 -8.78 12.56
N ASP A 87 5.73 -9.66 13.21
CA ASP A 87 4.90 -9.29 14.36
C ASP A 87 5.73 -8.75 15.52
N LEU A 88 6.84 -9.43 15.86
CA LEU A 88 7.73 -9.01 16.92
C LEU A 88 8.43 -7.68 16.60
N ALA A 89 8.95 -7.53 15.38
CA ALA A 89 9.63 -6.32 14.94
C ALA A 89 8.69 -5.11 14.96
N LEU A 90 7.48 -5.23 14.39
CA LEU A 90 6.51 -4.13 14.39
C LEU A 90 6.00 -3.80 15.80
N LYS A 91 5.79 -4.81 16.66
CA LYS A 91 5.48 -4.59 18.07
C LYS A 91 6.60 -3.81 18.75
N ASN A 92 7.85 -4.23 18.63
CA ASN A 92 8.96 -3.53 19.28
C ASN A 92 9.14 -2.10 18.72
N ALA A 93 8.99 -1.92 17.40
CA ALA A 93 9.11 -0.62 16.75
C ALA A 93 8.09 0.42 17.27
N ARG A 94 6.86 0.00 17.56
CA ARG A 94 5.80 0.91 18.02
C ARG A 94 5.78 1.16 19.53
N TYR A 95 6.37 0.25 20.32
CA TYR A 95 6.42 0.39 21.79
C TYR A 95 7.66 1.13 22.31
N THR A 96 8.65 1.40 21.47
CA THR A 96 9.82 2.21 21.84
C THR A 96 9.62 3.69 21.50
N LYS A 97 10.16 4.57 22.35
CA LYS A 97 10.29 6.02 22.07
C LYS A 97 11.69 6.41 21.56
N ASP A 98 12.65 5.51 21.66
CA ASP A 98 14.02 5.72 21.16
C ASP A 98 14.03 5.58 19.63
N ALA A 99 14.46 6.65 18.95
CA ALA A 99 14.42 6.73 17.49
C ALA A 99 15.37 5.73 16.81
N GLU A 100 16.53 5.43 17.40
CA GLU A 100 17.51 4.52 16.81
C GLU A 100 17.10 3.06 17.02
N LEU A 101 16.56 2.72 18.21
CA LEU A 101 15.92 1.42 18.42
C LEU A 101 14.74 1.24 17.48
N ARG A 102 13.94 2.28 17.28
CA ARG A 102 12.81 2.23 16.34
C ARG A 102 13.24 1.94 14.91
N LYS A 103 14.29 2.62 14.42
CA LYS A 103 14.90 2.34 13.10
C LYS A 103 15.42 0.91 13.02
N LYS A 104 16.09 0.42 14.06
CA LYS A 104 16.58 -0.96 14.14
C LYS A 104 15.42 -1.97 13.98
N TYR A 105 14.32 -1.79 14.69
CA TYR A 105 13.16 -2.69 14.58
C TYR A 105 12.48 -2.60 13.21
N TYR A 106 12.37 -1.41 12.59
CA TYR A 106 11.87 -1.34 11.22
C TYR A 106 12.82 -2.00 10.20
N LYS A 107 14.14 -1.95 10.43
CA LYS A 107 15.10 -2.71 9.62
C LYS A 107 14.89 -4.23 9.76
N GLU A 108 14.65 -4.71 10.98
CA GLU A 108 14.31 -6.12 11.25
C GLU A 108 13.00 -6.52 10.56
N PHE A 109 11.98 -5.66 10.61
CA PHE A 109 10.73 -5.84 9.88
C PHE A 109 10.95 -5.95 8.36
N LEU A 110 11.72 -5.04 7.76
CA LEU A 110 12.03 -5.08 6.33
C LEU A 110 12.83 -6.34 5.94
N LYS A 111 13.76 -6.78 6.80
CA LYS A 111 14.47 -8.05 6.60
C LYS A 111 13.51 -9.23 6.64
N ALA A 112 12.62 -9.30 7.63
CA ALA A 112 11.64 -10.39 7.73
C ALA A 112 10.70 -10.43 6.51
N LEU A 113 10.25 -9.26 6.02
CA LEU A 113 9.48 -9.17 4.78
C LEU A 113 10.25 -9.66 3.54
N PHE A 114 11.56 -9.44 3.48
CA PHE A 114 12.37 -9.94 2.37
C PHE A 114 12.48 -11.48 2.40
N GLU A 115 12.69 -12.06 3.58
CA GLU A 115 12.81 -13.52 3.75
C GLU A 115 11.47 -14.25 3.56
N ASN A 116 10.35 -13.60 3.88
CA ASN A 116 9.00 -14.14 3.73
C ASN A 116 8.08 -13.10 3.04
N PRO A 117 8.13 -12.96 1.70
CA PRO A 117 7.50 -11.86 0.99
C PRO A 117 5.96 -11.98 0.96
N PRO A 118 5.21 -11.01 1.53
CA PRO A 118 3.75 -10.99 1.39
C PRO A 118 3.31 -10.47 0.02
N TYR A 119 4.14 -9.63 -0.61
CA TYR A 119 3.84 -8.89 -1.82
C TYR A 119 4.99 -8.96 -2.83
N ILE A 120 4.64 -8.81 -4.10
CA ILE A 120 5.57 -8.34 -5.14
C ILE A 120 5.47 -6.81 -5.14
N PHE A 121 6.46 -6.13 -4.57
CA PHE A 121 6.52 -4.67 -4.58
C PHE A 121 6.97 -4.19 -5.96
N ILE A 122 6.21 -3.26 -6.56
CA ILE A 122 6.40 -2.86 -7.97
C ILE A 122 6.97 -1.45 -8.09
N ALA A 123 6.27 -0.44 -7.56
CA ALA A 123 6.66 0.96 -7.72
C ALA A 123 6.09 1.84 -6.60
N TYR A 124 6.81 2.92 -6.29
CA TYR A 124 6.24 4.13 -5.69
C TYR A 124 5.74 5.05 -6.80
N LEU A 125 4.69 5.80 -6.52
CA LEU A 125 4.01 6.63 -7.53
C LEU A 125 4.16 8.12 -7.22
N ASP A 126 4.53 8.88 -8.25
CA ASP A 126 4.31 10.32 -8.29
C ASP A 126 2.89 10.60 -8.83
N TYR A 127 2.26 11.66 -8.31
CA TYR A 127 0.92 12.08 -8.74
C TYR A 127 0.99 13.44 -9.43
N PRO A 128 0.64 13.52 -10.73
CA PRO A 128 0.54 14.80 -11.41
C PRO A 128 -0.71 15.54 -10.90
N LEU A 129 -0.50 16.69 -10.25
CA LEU A 129 -1.58 17.64 -9.95
C LEU A 129 -1.79 18.56 -11.15
N VAL A 130 -2.86 18.34 -11.91
CA VAL A 130 -3.26 19.19 -13.03
C VAL A 130 -4.20 20.28 -12.52
N PHE A 131 -3.85 21.56 -12.76
CA PHE A 131 -4.62 22.70 -12.30
C PHE A 131 -4.65 23.82 -13.35
N ASN A 132 -5.65 24.70 -13.24
CA ASN A 132 -5.76 25.87 -14.11
C ASN A 132 -4.62 26.86 -13.81
N ASN A 133 -3.94 27.38 -14.84
CA ASN A 133 -2.80 28.29 -14.68
C ASN A 133 -3.13 29.63 -13.97
N LYS A 134 -4.41 29.97 -13.79
CA LYS A 134 -4.89 31.09 -12.96
C LYS A 134 -4.83 30.81 -11.45
N ILE A 135 -4.70 29.54 -11.05
CA ILE A 135 -4.57 29.17 -9.65
C ILE A 135 -3.12 29.38 -9.22
N SER A 136 -2.93 30.11 -8.13
CA SER A 136 -1.61 30.32 -7.49
C SER A 136 -1.66 29.93 -6.02
N GLY A 137 -0.48 29.83 -5.39
CA GLY A 137 -0.37 29.44 -3.97
C GLY A 137 -0.34 27.93 -3.71
N ILE A 138 -0.35 27.09 -4.75
CA ILE A 138 -0.23 25.63 -4.62
C ILE A 138 1.17 25.26 -4.11
N LYS A 139 1.26 24.45 -3.05
CA LYS A 139 2.53 23.92 -2.52
C LYS A 139 2.53 22.39 -2.54
N THR A 140 3.67 21.79 -2.87
CA THR A 140 3.85 20.33 -2.91
C THR A 140 4.33 19.77 -1.57
N GLN A 141 4.01 18.51 -1.31
CA GLN A 141 4.54 17.72 -0.18
C GLN A 141 4.54 16.22 -0.57
N ILE A 142 5.11 15.36 0.27
CA ILE A 142 4.98 13.90 0.10
C ILE A 142 3.50 13.52 0.30
N LEU A 143 2.92 12.86 -0.70
CA LEU A 143 1.52 12.45 -0.70
C LEU A 143 1.35 11.03 -0.14
N GLY A 144 0.17 10.75 0.39
CA GLY A 144 -0.23 9.42 0.81
C GLY A 144 -0.89 8.59 -0.29
N HIS A 145 -1.45 7.46 0.12
CA HIS A 145 -2.23 6.58 -0.76
C HIS A 145 -3.28 7.36 -1.57
N HIS A 146 -3.40 7.06 -2.87
CA HIS A 146 -4.27 7.77 -3.83
C HIS A 146 -4.01 9.29 -3.95
N GLY A 147 -2.79 9.76 -3.66
CA GLY A 147 -2.45 11.18 -3.73
C GLY A 147 -3.02 11.99 -2.56
N ALA A 148 -3.46 11.32 -1.48
CA ALA A 148 -4.02 11.98 -0.31
C ALA A 148 -3.07 13.05 0.24
N GLY A 149 -3.61 14.23 0.55
CA GLY A 149 -2.84 15.37 1.04
C GLY A 149 -2.48 16.42 -0.01
N PHE A 150 -2.88 16.27 -1.28
CA PHE A 150 -2.59 17.29 -2.31
C PHE A 150 -3.28 18.65 -2.06
N LEU A 151 -4.34 18.67 -1.25
CA LEU A 151 -5.08 19.88 -0.83
C LEU A 151 -4.63 20.43 0.53
N TRP A 152 -3.50 19.98 1.08
CA TRP A 152 -3.11 20.32 2.46
C TRP A 152 -3.03 21.82 2.74
N ASN A 153 -2.63 22.62 1.74
CA ASN A 153 -2.56 24.09 1.83
C ASN A 153 -3.66 24.80 1.03
N ILE A 154 -4.80 24.16 0.76
CA ILE A 154 -5.87 24.71 -0.10
C ILE A 154 -6.36 26.10 0.34
N ARG A 155 -6.28 26.42 1.63
CA ARG A 155 -6.64 27.74 2.18
C ARG A 155 -5.74 28.88 1.69
N GLU A 156 -4.56 28.56 1.18
CA GLU A 156 -3.62 29.52 0.61
C GLU A 156 -3.81 29.70 -0.90
N TRP A 157 -4.67 28.90 -1.54
CA TRP A 157 -4.86 28.96 -2.98
C TRP A 157 -5.69 30.17 -3.36
N GLN A 158 -5.26 30.85 -4.44
CA GLN A 158 -5.94 32.03 -4.96
C GLN A 158 -6.22 31.86 -6.45
N VAL A 159 -7.41 32.28 -6.88
CA VAL A 159 -7.75 32.43 -8.29
C VAL A 159 -7.40 33.84 -8.72
N LYS A 160 -6.50 33.96 -9.70
CA LYS A 160 -6.20 35.23 -10.37
C LYS A 160 -7.24 35.58 -11.42
#